data_AF-H9M8U0-F1
#
_entry.id   AF-H9M8U0-F1
#
_cell.length_a   1.000
_cell.length_b   1.000
_cell.length_c   1.000
_cell.angle_alpha   90.00
_cell.angle_beta   90.00
_cell.angle_gamma   90.00
#
_symmetry.space_group_name_H-M   'P 1'
#
loop_
_entity.id
_entity.type
_entity.pdbx_description
1 polymer ?
#
loop_
_entity_poly.entity_id
_entity_poly.type
_entity_poly.pdbx_seq_one_letter_code
_entity_poly.pdbx_strand_id
1 'polypeptide(L)' 'DEDEETEIDLDDQMHFPAEEKEVDISKYIRDTVHLEFTINGVCDVNCKGLCLSCGTNLNRNSCTCGTQNEYVA' A
#
# COMPACT_ATOMS: atom_id res chain seq x y z
N ASP A 1 -24.88 31.12 10.04
CA ASP A 1 -25.41 29.83 9.56
C ASP A 1 -25.23 29.78 8.07
N GLU A 2 -24.72 28.62 7.65
CA GLU A 2 -24.64 28.09 6.29
C GLU A 2 -23.49 28.62 5.42
N ASP A 3 -22.80 27.66 4.78
CA ASP A 3 -21.75 27.80 3.77
C ASP A 3 -20.28 27.83 4.25
N GLU A 4 -19.86 26.86 5.07
CA GLU A 4 -18.49 26.31 4.92
C GLU A 4 -18.49 25.43 3.66
N GLU A 5 -18.17 26.00 2.49
CA GLU A 5 -17.77 25.21 1.32
C GLU A 5 -16.50 24.43 1.72
N THR A 6 -16.66 23.17 2.11
CA THR A 6 -15.52 22.28 2.28
C THR A 6 -14.90 22.09 0.91
N GLU A 7 -13.70 22.63 0.67
CA GLU A 7 -12.90 22.32 -0.52
C GLU A 7 -12.69 20.81 -0.57
N ILE A 8 -13.46 20.14 -1.42
CA ILE A 8 -13.31 18.72 -1.70
C ILE A 8 -12.19 18.62 -2.73
N ASP A 9 -11.22 17.75 -2.49
CA ASP A 9 -10.18 17.49 -3.49
C ASP A 9 -10.83 17.11 -4.82
N LEU A 10 -10.34 17.67 -5.92
CA LEU A 10 -10.77 17.31 -7.26
C LEU A 10 -10.59 15.81 -7.51
N ASP A 11 -9.59 15.20 -6.85
CA ASP A 11 -9.35 13.77 -6.89
C ASP A 11 -10.43 12.93 -6.18
N ASP A 12 -11.18 13.51 -5.24
CA ASP A 12 -12.25 12.86 -4.49
C ASP A 12 -13.65 13.17 -5.06
N GLN A 13 -13.74 13.99 -6.11
CA GLN A 13 -14.98 14.33 -6.78
C GLN A 13 -15.36 13.28 -7.84
N MET A 14 -16.51 12.60 -7.65
CA MET A 14 -17.08 11.76 -8.70
C MET A 14 -17.91 12.59 -9.69
N HIS A 15 -17.61 12.43 -10.98
CA HIS A 15 -18.38 13.01 -12.07
C HIS A 15 -19.39 11.99 -12.62
N PHE A 16 -20.67 12.37 -12.71
CA PHE A 16 -21.76 11.51 -13.19
C PHE A 16 -22.42 12.12 -14.43
N PRO A 17 -21.84 11.90 -15.63
CA PRO A 17 -22.44 12.39 -16.87
C PRO A 17 -23.74 11.64 -17.18
N ALA A 18 -24.76 12.37 -17.64
CA ALA A 18 -26.10 11.81 -17.86
C ALA A 18 -26.15 10.79 -19.00
N GLU A 19 -25.18 10.80 -19.91
CA GLU A 19 -25.11 9.84 -21.02
C GLU A 19 -24.50 8.49 -20.61
N GLU A 20 -23.79 8.43 -19.48
CA GLU A 20 -23.17 7.21 -18.98
C GLU A 20 -24.15 6.40 -18.11
N LYS A 21 -24.16 5.09 -18.32
CA LYS A 21 -24.99 4.14 -17.56
C LYS A 21 -24.19 3.30 -16.58
N GLU A 22 -22.88 3.49 -16.57
CA GLU A 22 -21.92 2.82 -15.72
C GLU A 22 -21.02 3.85 -15.08
N VAL A 23 -20.47 3.52 -13.92
CA VAL A 23 -19.59 4.41 -13.15
C VAL A 23 -18.40 3.58 -12.71
N ASP A 24 -17.20 4.02 -13.05
CA ASP A 24 -15.97 3.36 -12.61
C ASP A 24 -15.65 3.71 -11.16
N ILE A 25 -15.95 2.78 -10.24
CA ILE A 25 -15.63 2.90 -8.81
C ILE A 25 -14.28 2.27 -8.46
N SER A 26 -13.49 1.82 -9.44
CA SER A 26 -12.26 1.04 -9.20
C SER A 26 -11.22 1.80 -8.38
N LYS A 27 -11.16 3.14 -8.51
CA LYS A 27 -10.27 3.99 -7.69
C LYS A 27 -10.62 3.87 -6.21
N TYR A 28 -11.86 4.20 -5.86
CA TYR A 28 -12.35 4.19 -4.48
C TYR A 28 -12.24 2.81 -3.83
N ILE A 29 -12.55 1.74 -4.57
CA ILE A 29 -12.38 0.37 -4.08
C ILE A 29 -10.91 0.06 -3.83
N ARG A 30 -10.01 0.40 -4.76
CA ARG A 30 -8.58 0.16 -4.60
C ARG A 30 -8.02 0.92 -3.42
N ASP A 31 -8.39 2.18 -3.23
CA ASP A 31 -7.88 3.03 -2.14
C ASP A 31 -8.36 2.50 -0.79
N THR A 32 -9.64 2.12 -0.70
CA THR A 32 -10.21 1.49 0.50
C THR A 32 -9.51 0.17 0.83
N VAL A 33 -9.27 -0.68 -0.17
CA VAL A 33 -8.58 -1.97 0.01
C VAL A 33 -7.11 -1.76 0.40
N HIS A 34 -6.44 -0.72 -0.12
CA HIS A 34 -5.06 -0.41 0.25
C HIS A 34 -4.93 0.00 1.72
N LEU A 35 -5.91 0.72 2.27
CA LEU A 35 -5.92 1.10 3.69
C LEU A 35 -6.05 -0.12 4.62
N GLU A 36 -6.77 -1.15 4.19
CA GLU A 36 -6.96 -2.39 4.96
C GLU A 36 -5.77 -3.36 4.80
N PHE A 37 -4.86 -3.10 3.85
CA PHE A 37 -3.76 -4.02 3.57
C PHE A 37 -2.67 -3.93 4.64
N THR A 38 -2.30 -5.08 5.22
CA THR A 38 -1.21 -5.13 6.20
C THR A 38 0.13 -4.89 5.52
N ILE A 39 0.90 -3.91 6.01
CA ILE A 39 2.24 -3.56 5.49
C ILE A 39 3.21 -4.77 5.50
N ASN A 40 3.00 -5.69 6.44
CA ASN A 40 3.77 -6.94 6.59
C ASN A 40 3.04 -8.14 6.01
N GLY A 41 2.47 -8.01 4.80
CA GLY A 41 1.85 -9.11 4.08
C GLY A 41 2.84 -10.25 3.84
N VAL A 42 2.84 -11.24 4.72
CA VAL A 42 3.63 -12.47 4.55
C VAL A 42 2.82 -13.48 3.75
N CYS A 43 3.46 -14.18 2.81
CA CYS A 43 2.79 -15.21 2.03
C CYS A 43 2.36 -16.44 2.85
N ASP A 44 2.92 -16.60 4.06
CA ASP A 44 2.62 -17.64 5.04
C ASP A 44 3.01 -17.15 6.44
N VAL A 45 2.40 -17.69 7.50
CA VAL A 45 2.71 -17.34 8.90
C VAL A 45 4.17 -17.60 9.28
N ASN A 46 4.86 -18.51 8.59
CA ASN A 46 6.27 -18.83 8.80
C ASN A 46 7.20 -18.22 7.75
N CYS A 47 6.69 -17.33 6.88
CA CYS A 47 7.51 -16.73 5.84
C CYS A 47 8.60 -15.85 6.46
N LYS A 48 9.85 -16.20 6.19
CA LYS A 48 11.03 -15.45 6.63
C LYS A 48 11.28 -14.17 5.82
N GLY A 49 10.52 -13.95 4.75
CA GLY A 49 10.64 -12.79 3.88
C GLY A 49 11.93 -12.75 3.04
N LEU A 50 12.29 -11.54 2.62
CA LEU A 50 13.52 -11.24 1.89
C LEU A 50 14.51 -10.51 2.80
N CYS A 51 15.80 -10.69 2.56
CA CYS A 51 16.83 -9.88 3.21
C CYS A 51 16.69 -8.41 2.77
N LEU A 52 16.54 -7.49 3.71
CA LEU A 52 16.39 -6.05 3.43
C LEU A 52 17.64 -5.41 2.81
N SER A 53 18.81 -6.03 2.94
CA SER A 53 20.06 -5.50 2.39
C SER A 53 20.41 -6.05 1.01
N CYS A 54 20.13 -7.32 0.72
CA CYS A 54 20.54 -7.97 -0.54
C CYS A 54 19.40 -8.61 -1.34
N GLY A 55 18.16 -8.61 -0.82
CA GLY A 55 17.00 -9.18 -1.50
C GLY A 55 16.93 -10.71 -1.54
N THR A 56 17.90 -11.43 -0.97
CA THR A 56 17.88 -12.91 -0.94
C THR A 56 16.64 -13.43 -0.22
N ASN A 57 16.00 -14.45 -0.79
CA ASN A 57 14.85 -15.11 -0.19
C ASN A 57 15.28 -15.98 1.01
N LEU A 58 14.92 -15.55 2.21
CA LEU A 58 15.31 -16.19 3.49
C LEU A 58 14.60 -17.52 3.73
N ASN A 59 13.57 -17.84 2.94
CA ASN A 59 12.91 -19.15 2.97
C ASN A 59 13.72 -20.22 2.22
N ARG A 60 14.62 -19.83 1.31
CA ARG A 60 15.44 -20.76 0.52
C ARG A 60 16.89 -20.77 0.97
N ASN A 61 17.47 -19.59 1.20
CA ASN A 61 18.89 -19.43 1.49
C ASN A 61 19.11 -18.48 2.67
N SER A 62 20.25 -18.58 3.35
CA SER A 62 20.72 -17.58 4.31
C SER A 62 21.53 -16.47 3.64
N CYS A 63 21.53 -15.26 4.22
CA CYS A 63 22.42 -14.16 3.84
C CYS A 63 23.41 -13.81 4.97
N THR A 64 24.51 -13.14 4.64
CA THR A 64 25.51 -12.65 5.61
C THR A 64 25.36 -11.17 5.97
N CYS A 65 24.32 -10.47 5.48
CA CYS A 65 24.16 -9.03 5.68
C CYS A 65 24.04 -8.59 7.15
N GLY A 66 23.60 -9.49 8.05
CA GLY A 66 23.50 -9.21 9.49
C GLY A 66 24.83 -9.21 10.24
N THR A 67 25.93 -9.70 9.64
CA THR A 67 27.26 -9.69 10.27
C THR A 67 28.04 -8.41 9.97
N GLN A 68 27.48 -7.47 9.21
CA GLN A 68 28.12 -6.21 8.81
C GLN A 68 27.59 -4.98 9.58
N ASN A 69 26.83 -5.18 10.66
CA ASN A 69 26.34 -4.08 11.47
C ASN A 69 27.39 -3.67 12.52
N GLU A 70 28.55 -3.20 12.03
CA GLU A 70 29.43 -2.36 12.83
C GLU A 70 28.80 -0.95 12.88
N TYR A 71 28.40 -0.57 14.08
CA TYR A 71 28.07 0.80 14.52
C TYR A 71 28.43 1.90 13.53
N VAL A 72 27.44 2.62 13.01
CA VAL A 72 27.65 3.99 12.53
C VAL A 72 26.81 4.89 13.42
N ALA A 73 27.51 5.54 14.35
CA ALA A 73 27.03 6.68 15.13
C ALA A 73 26.88 7.91 14.24
#